data_AF-A0A967V1I3-F1
#
_entry.id   AF-A0A967V1I3-F1
#
_cell.length_a   1.000
_cell.length_b   1.000
_cell.length_c   1.000
_cell.angle_alpha   90.00
_cell.angle_beta   90.00
_cell.angle_gamma   90.00
#
_symmetry.space_group_name_H-M   'P 1'
#
loop_
_entity.id
_entity.type
_entity.pdbx_description
1 polymer ?
#
loop_
_entity_poly.entity_id
_entity_poly.type
_entity_poly.pdbx_seq_one_letter_code
_entity_poly.pdbx_strand_id
1 'polypeptide(L)'
;AAVGALTLGPKLVLRALAATGEDPAPVEDSVLTTCWIGSQACGIRAQRVDGRIVKLDGDLMNPLNRGALCPRGQAQIASVYDPDRLRTPLVRTNPKGERGAWRE
;
A
#
# COMPACT_ATOMS: atom_id res chain seq x y z
N ALA A 1 40.37 -0.84 19.32
CA ALA A 1 40.53 0.32 18.43
C ALA A 1 39.24 0.50 17.63
N ALA A 2 38.70 1.72 17.60
CA ALA A 2 37.32 2.01 17.21
C ALA A 2 37.00 1.61 15.76
N VAL A 3 35.88 0.89 15.57
CA VAL A 3 35.23 0.76 14.27
C VAL A 3 34.54 2.09 14.01
N GLY A 4 35.27 3.01 13.38
CA GLY A 4 34.74 4.31 12.98
C GLY A 4 33.63 4.10 11.95
N ALA A 5 32.39 4.42 12.33
CA ALA A 5 31.28 4.45 11.39
C ALA A 5 31.53 5.59 10.39
N LEU A 6 32.10 5.25 9.22
CA LEU A 6 32.14 6.18 8.10
C LEU A 6 30.69 6.45 7.69
N THR A 7 30.25 7.69 7.89
CA THR A 7 29.00 8.22 7.31
C THR A 7 29.20 8.38 5.80
N LEU A 8 29.28 7.25 5.10
CA LEU A 8 29.33 7.18 3.66
C LEU A 8 28.05 7.75 3.09
N GLY A 9 28.17 8.79 2.27
CA GLY A 9 27.03 9.39 1.59
C GLY A 9 26.25 8.33 0.78
N PRO A 10 24.94 8.56 0.52
CA PRO A 10 24.03 7.54 -0.02
C PRO A 10 24.50 6.94 -1.36
N LYS A 11 25.29 7.68 -2.15
CA LYS A 11 25.85 7.19 -3.42
C LYS A 11 26.96 6.14 -3.26
N LEU A 12 27.76 6.19 -2.18
CA LEU A 12 28.82 5.21 -1.96
C LEU A 12 28.27 3.92 -1.32
N VAL A 13 27.26 4.04 -0.47
CA VAL A 13 26.51 2.89 0.08
C VAL A 13 25.85 2.10 -1.05
N LEU A 14 25.18 2.78 -1.99
CA LEU A 14 24.52 2.12 -3.12
C LEU A 14 25.51 1.37 -4.02
N ARG A 15 26.71 1.92 -4.24
CA ARG A 15 27.76 1.25 -5.04
C ARG A 15 28.39 0.05 -4.31
N ALA A 16 28.52 0.12 -2.99
CA ALA A 16 29.04 -0.99 -2.19
C ALA A 16 28.03 -2.15 -2.11
N LEU A 17 26.73 -1.85 -1.96
CA LEU A 17 25.66 -2.85 -2.00
C LEU A 17 25.56 -3.54 -3.37
N ALA A 18 25.69 -2.77 -4.45
CA ALA A 18 25.74 -3.32 -5.80
C ALA A 18 26.95 -4.25 -6.03
N ALA A 19 28.03 -4.10 -5.25
CA ALA A 19 29.22 -4.96 -5.33
C ALA A 19 29.09 -6.24 -4.49
N THR A 20 28.20 -6.28 -3.49
CA THR A 20 27.97 -7.46 -2.64
C THR A 20 26.85 -8.37 -3.15
N GLY A 21 26.13 -7.98 -4.21
CA GLY A 21 24.99 -8.75 -4.74
C GLY A 21 23.80 -8.80 -3.77
N GLU A 22 23.80 -7.93 -2.76
CA GLU A 22 22.72 -7.82 -1.79
C GLU A 22 21.75 -6.74 -2.32
N ASP A 23 20.54 -7.15 -2.69
CA ASP A 23 19.49 -6.20 -3.06
C ASP A 23 19.25 -5.22 -1.89
N PRO A 24 18.98 -3.93 -2.18
CA PRO A 24 18.69 -2.98 -1.12
C PRO A 24 17.49 -3.47 -0.29
N ALA A 25 17.62 -3.40 1.04
CA ALA A 25 16.54 -3.80 1.93
C ALA A 25 15.24 -3.04 1.59
N PRO A 26 14.08 -3.70 1.64
CA PRO A 26 12.80 -3.07 1.35
C PRO A 26 12.54 -1.87 2.26
N VAL A 27 11.96 -0.81 1.71
CA VAL A 27 11.58 0.37 2.50
C VAL A 27 10.23 0.13 3.14
N GLU A 28 10.23 -0.01 4.47
CA GLU A 28 9.02 -0.19 5.27
C GLU A 28 8.55 1.12 5.90
N ASP A 29 7.27 1.45 5.74
CA ASP A 29 6.65 2.57 6.44
C ASP A 29 5.19 2.32 6.83
N SER A 30 4.62 3.21 7.65
CA SER A 30 3.22 3.11 8.08
C SER A 30 2.50 4.44 7.91
N VAL A 31 1.30 4.39 7.34
CA VAL A 31 0.46 5.56 7.09
C VAL A 31 -0.88 5.40 7.80
N LEU A 32 -1.31 6.45 8.51
CA LEU A 32 -2.65 6.51 9.10
C LEU A 32 -3.67 6.85 8.02
N THR A 33 -4.75 6.09 7.97
CA THR A 33 -5.84 6.26 7.00
C THR A 33 -7.15 5.76 7.58
N THR A 34 -8.20 5.71 6.77
CA THR A 34 -9.56 5.37 7.18
C THR A 34 -10.10 4.18 6.37
N CYS A 35 -10.75 3.25 7.03
CA CYS A 35 -11.40 2.11 6.40
C CYS A 35 -12.68 2.55 5.66
N TRP A 36 -12.72 2.34 4.33
CA TRP A 36 -13.88 2.62 3.48
C TRP A 36 -14.87 1.45 3.26
N ILE A 37 -14.60 0.22 3.74
CA ILE A 37 -15.50 -0.93 3.51
C ILE A 37 -16.81 -0.85 4.33
N GLY A 38 -16.74 -0.27 5.53
CA GLY A 38 -17.88 -0.15 6.44
C GLY A 38 -18.33 1.29 6.63
N SER A 39 -19.55 1.48 7.14
CA SER A 39 -20.10 2.81 7.44
C SER A 39 -19.43 3.50 8.64
N GLN A 40 -18.71 2.75 9.48
CA GLN A 40 -18.12 3.26 10.71
C GLN A 40 -16.86 4.11 10.50
N ALA A 41 -16.26 4.07 9.30
CA ALA A 41 -15.05 4.82 8.97
C ALA A 41 -13.92 4.63 10.03
N CYS A 42 -13.63 3.37 10.39
CA CYS A 42 -12.62 3.07 11.42
C CYS A 42 -11.23 3.59 11.02
N GLY A 43 -10.46 4.10 11.97
CA GLY A 43 -9.07 4.48 11.73
C GLY A 43 -8.17 3.27 11.64
N ILE A 44 -7.34 3.24 10.61
CA ILE A 44 -6.45 2.12 10.33
C ILE A 44 -5.04 2.62 10.05
N ARG A 45 -4.07 1.76 10.29
CA ARG A 45 -2.67 1.92 9.96
C ARG A 45 -2.36 1.00 8.78
N ALA A 46 -2.01 1.58 7.65
CA ALA A 46 -1.54 0.85 6.47
C ALA A 46 -0.03 0.71 6.53
N GLN A 47 0.45 -0.53 6.64
CA GLN A 47 1.87 -0.85 6.52
C GLN A 47 2.20 -1.04 5.05
N ARG A 48 3.27 -0.39 4.59
CA ARG A 48 3.71 -0.47 3.21
C ARG A 48 5.15 -0.95 3.12
N VAL A 49 5.41 -1.72 2.08
CA VAL A 49 6.72 -2.18 1.66
C VAL A 49 6.91 -1.69 0.23
N ASP A 50 7.95 -0.88 0.01
CA ASP A 50 8.24 -0.26 -1.29
C ASP A 50 7.03 0.47 -1.90
N GLY A 51 6.28 1.16 -1.04
CA GLY A 51 5.07 1.90 -1.41
C GLY A 51 3.82 1.05 -1.67
N ARG A 52 3.89 -0.28 -1.57
CA ARG A 52 2.73 -1.18 -1.67
C ARG A 52 2.21 -1.56 -0.28
N ILE A 53 0.89 -1.48 -0.10
CA ILE A 53 0.22 -1.87 1.15
C ILE A 53 0.30 -3.39 1.29
N VAL A 54 0.93 -3.85 2.37
CA VAL A 54 1.06 -5.28 2.68
C VAL A 54 0.12 -5.72 3.80
N LYS A 55 -0.24 -4.79 4.69
CA LYS A 55 -1.07 -5.07 5.86
C LYS A 55 -1.85 -3.84 6.29
N LEU A 56 -3.06 -4.07 6.78
CA LEU A 56 -3.89 -3.05 7.42
C LEU A 56 -4.14 -3.50 8.87
N ASP A 57 -3.92 -2.64 9.84
CA ASP A 57 -4.31 -2.88 11.22
C ASP A 57 -5.13 -1.72 11.75
N GLY A 58 -5.88 -1.93 12.84
CA GLY A 58 -6.58 -0.82 13.49
C GLY A 58 -5.58 0.14 14.13
N ASP A 59 -5.91 1.43 14.11
CA ASP A 59 -5.12 2.41 14.85
C ASP A 59 -5.51 2.41 16.33
N LEU A 60 -4.53 2.18 17.21
CA LEU A 60 -4.71 2.16 18.66
C LEU A 60 -5.16 3.51 19.22
N MET A 61 -4.75 4.60 18.56
CA MET A 61 -5.08 5.96 18.98
C MET A 61 -6.46 6.42 18.51
N ASN A 62 -7.09 5.71 17.58
CA ASN A 62 -8.41 6.08 17.10
C ASN A 62 -9.48 5.70 18.14
N PRO A 63 -10.30 6.65 18.61
CA PRO A 63 -11.30 6.41 19.65
C PRO A 63 -12.42 5.45 19.23
N LEU A 64 -12.72 5.34 17.93
CA LEU A 64 -13.80 4.52 17.40
C LEU A 64 -13.52 3.03 17.52
N ASN A 65 -12.31 2.60 17.17
CA ASN A 65 -11.97 1.18 17.09
C ASN A 65 -10.83 0.75 18.01
N ARG A 66 -10.02 1.68 18.55
CA ARG A 66 -8.98 1.39 19.56
C ARG A 66 -8.06 0.23 19.17
N GLY A 67 -7.65 0.18 17.90
CA GLY A 67 -6.81 -0.88 17.36
C GLY A 67 -7.54 -2.10 16.78
N ALA A 68 -8.84 -2.24 17.01
CA ALA A 68 -9.62 -3.32 16.42
C ALA A 68 -9.88 -3.08 14.92
N LEU A 69 -9.81 -4.14 14.13
CA LEU A 69 -10.20 -4.11 12.71
C LEU A 69 -10.94 -5.40 12.36
N CYS A 70 -12.10 -5.26 11.72
CA CYS A 70 -12.90 -6.41 11.31
C CYS A 70 -12.27 -7.16 10.12
N PRO A 71 -12.65 -8.42 9.86
CA PRO A 71 -12.11 -9.20 8.74
C PRO A 71 -12.29 -8.52 7.38
N ARG A 72 -13.39 -7.80 7.19
CA ARG A 72 -13.65 -7.01 5.98
C ARG A 72 -12.67 -5.85 5.79
N GLY A 73 -12.29 -5.18 6.87
CA GLY A 73 -11.30 -4.10 6.84
C GLY A 73 -9.89 -4.63 6.56
N GLN A 74 -9.54 -5.76 7.17
CA GLN A 74 -8.29 -6.47 6.88
C GLN A 74 -8.20 -6.90 5.41
N ALA A 75 -9.28 -7.43 4.84
CA ALA A 75 -9.35 -7.89 3.45
C ALA A 75 -9.46 -6.77 2.40
N GLN A 76 -9.59 -5.51 2.82
CA GLN A 76 -9.76 -4.37 1.90
C GLN A 76 -8.60 -4.22 0.90
N ILE A 77 -7.40 -4.68 1.25
CA ILE A 77 -6.21 -4.67 0.39
C ILE A 77 -6.51 -5.36 -0.96
N ALA A 78 -7.30 -6.43 -0.96
CA ALA A 78 -7.65 -7.16 -2.17
C ALA A 78 -8.35 -6.27 -3.22
N SER A 79 -9.21 -5.35 -2.78
CA SER A 79 -9.90 -4.41 -3.68
C SER A 79 -8.99 -3.37 -4.33
N VAL A 80 -7.87 -3.03 -3.68
CA VAL A 80 -6.90 -2.05 -4.21
C VAL A 80 -6.09 -2.65 -5.35
N TYR A 81 -5.75 -3.94 -5.21
CA TYR A 81 -4.90 -4.70 -6.14
C TYR A 81 -5.67 -5.68 -7.02
N ASP A 82 -7.00 -5.56 -7.06
CA ASP A 82 -7.84 -6.41 -7.90
C ASP A 82 -7.41 -6.28 -9.38
N PRO A 83 -7.17 -7.40 -10.09
CA PRO A 83 -6.76 -7.37 -11.49
C PRO A 83 -7.82 -6.73 -12.39
N ASP A 84 -9.11 -6.84 -12.04
CA ASP A 84 -10.24 -6.33 -12.80
C ASP A 84 -10.57 -4.87 -12.43
N ARG A 85 -9.81 -4.26 -11.52
CA ARG A 85 -9.99 -2.84 -11.14
C ARG A 85 -9.76 -1.92 -12.33
N LEU A 86 -10.75 -1.06 -12.61
CA LEU A 86 -10.65 -0.01 -13.63
C LEU A 86 -9.49 0.95 -13.32
N ARG A 87 -8.55 1.09 -14.27
CA ARG A 87 -7.35 1.94 -14.15
C ARG A 87 -7.44 3.20 -15.01
N THR A 88 -8.29 3.17 -16.02
CA THR A 88 -8.47 4.18 -17.05
C THR A 88 -9.94 4.56 -17.13
N PRO A 89 -10.28 5.80 -17.49
CA PRO A 89 -11.64 6.16 -17.88
C PRO A 89 -12.07 5.29 -19.07
N LEU A 90 -13.36 4.94 -19.13
CA LEU A 90 -13.92 4.16 -20.24
C LEU A 90 -15.13 4.88 -20.84
N VAL A 91 -15.22 4.87 -22.16
CA VAL A 91 -16.35 5.39 -22.94
C VAL A 91 -17.17 4.22 -23.49
N ARG A 92 -18.49 4.28 -23.26
CA ARG A 92 -19.44 3.32 -23.80
C ARG A 92 -19.62 3.53 -25.29
N THR A 93 -19.46 2.47 -26.09
CA THR A 93 -19.53 2.58 -27.56
C THR A 93 -20.80 2.00 -28.18
N ASN A 94 -21.69 1.40 -27.39
CA ASN A 94 -22.89 0.72 -27.89
C ASN A 94 -24.22 1.27 -27.32
N PRO A 95 -25.37 1.09 -28.01
CA PRO A 95 -26.70 1.52 -27.56
C PRO A 95 -27.12 0.92 -26.22
N LYS A 96 -27.89 1.66 -25.40
CA LYS A 96 -28.39 1.19 -24.09
C LYS A 96 -29.26 -0.05 -24.25
N GLY A 97 -28.97 -1.10 -23.47
CA GLY A 97 -29.69 -2.38 -23.52
C GLY A 97 -28.91 -3.54 -24.16
N GLU A 98 -27.82 -3.24 -24.87
CA GLU A 98 -26.90 -4.25 -25.40
C GLU A 98 -25.71 -4.54 -24.45
N ARG A 99 -25.06 -5.70 -24.62
CA ARG A 99 -23.83 -6.07 -23.87
C ARG A 99 -22.80 -4.95 -23.98
N GLY A 100 -22.32 -4.43 -22.86
CA GLY A 100 -21.46 -3.25 -22.83
C GLY A 100 -20.16 -3.45 -23.62
N ALA A 101 -19.96 -2.63 -24.64
CA ALA A 101 -18.69 -2.46 -25.32
C ALA A 101 -18.08 -1.13 -24.86
N TRP A 102 -16.80 -1.17 -24.50
CA TRP A 102 -16.11 -0.05 -23.88
C TRP A 102 -14.78 0.19 -24.61
N ARG A 103 -14.44 1.46 -24.79
CA ARG A 103 -13.14 1.91 -25.30
C ARG A 103 -12.51 2.82 -24.26
N GLU A 104 -11.21 2.71 -24.06
CA GLU A 104 -10.43 3.68 -23.27
C GLU A 104 -10.45 5.09 -23.90
#